data_AF-A0A2N3DEU0-F1
#
_entry.id   AF-A0A2N3DEU0-F1
#
_cell.length_a   1.000
_cell.length_b   1.000
_cell.length_c   1.000
_cell.angle_alpha   90.00
_cell.angle_beta   90.00
_cell.angle_gamma   90.00
#
_symmetry.space_group_name_H-M   'P 1'
#
loop_
_entity.id
_entity.type
_entity.pdbx_description
1 polymer ?
#
loop_
_entity_poly.entity_id
_entity_poly.type
_entity_poly.pdbx_seq_one_letter_code
_entity_poly.pdbx_strand_id
1 'polypeptide(L)'
;GRSDVDTHKTLPTVTASAADLEADIAPFRALNQALIGMTGHLLFPVWDAQNPATLSPTIIADIIRGLIGFDGLLLTDDIDMEALGGTIPERAARAHAAGCDIILNCWAKMADMEGICAALPTMSAATTARLDRALAGTRIAPAIAHGHAGLLAKRDELLALTGAAA
;
A
#
# COMPACT_ATOMS: atom_id res chain seq x y z
N GLY A 1 14.94 14.00 -0.03
CA GLY A 1 13.59 14.35 -0.52
C GLY A 1 13.43 15.86 -0.51
N ARG A 2 12.35 16.40 -1.07
CA ARG A 2 12.06 17.86 -1.12
C ARG A 2 11.31 18.41 0.12
N SER A 3 11.19 17.62 1.18
CA SER A 3 10.59 18.03 2.44
C SER A 3 11.68 18.23 3.48
N ASP A 4 11.63 19.36 4.17
CA ASP A 4 12.48 19.66 5.34
C ASP A 4 11.81 19.24 6.67
N VAL A 5 10.60 18.67 6.59
CA VAL A 5 9.84 18.19 7.76
C VAL A 5 9.73 16.67 7.78
N ASP A 6 9.83 16.14 8.99
CA ASP A 6 9.65 14.73 9.32
C ASP A 6 8.19 14.31 9.11
N THR A 7 7.97 13.34 8.22
CA THR A 7 6.66 12.77 7.87
C THR A 7 5.94 12.13 9.05
N HIS A 8 6.64 11.84 10.16
CA HIS A 8 6.03 11.21 11.32
C HIS A 8 5.17 12.15 12.18
N LYS A 9 5.29 13.49 12.02
CA LYS A 9 4.64 14.47 12.93
C LYS A 9 3.73 15.48 12.24
N THR A 10 3.97 15.77 10.98
CA THR A 10 3.15 16.69 10.18
C THR A 10 3.09 16.19 8.74
N LEU A 11 1.97 16.43 8.05
CA LEU A 11 1.85 16.07 6.64
C LEU A 11 2.79 16.96 5.80
N PRO A 12 3.90 16.43 5.25
CA PRO A 12 4.78 17.23 4.42
C PRO A 12 4.06 17.63 3.13
N THR A 13 4.17 18.90 2.78
CA THR A 13 3.61 19.44 1.53
C THR A 13 4.74 19.82 0.60
N VAL A 14 4.76 19.23 -0.60
CA VAL A 14 5.72 19.54 -1.66
C VAL A 14 5.08 20.55 -2.60
N THR A 15 5.50 21.81 -2.51
CA THR A 15 4.95 22.94 -3.29
C THR A 15 5.63 23.15 -4.65
N ALA A 16 6.50 22.22 -5.06
CA ALA A 16 7.20 22.25 -6.34
C ALA A 16 6.21 22.19 -7.52
N SER A 17 6.59 22.80 -8.65
CA SER A 17 5.78 22.74 -9.86
C SER A 17 5.81 21.36 -10.51
N ALA A 18 4.85 21.06 -11.39
CA ALA A 18 4.85 19.80 -12.14
C ALA A 18 6.14 19.62 -12.98
N ALA A 19 6.70 20.72 -13.50
CA ALA A 19 7.95 20.69 -14.25
C ALA A 19 9.15 20.35 -13.34
N ASP A 20 9.18 20.88 -12.11
CA ASP A 20 10.24 20.55 -11.15
C ASP A 20 10.16 19.10 -10.67
N LEU A 21 8.94 18.58 -10.52
CA LEU A 21 8.67 17.20 -10.11
C LEU A 21 9.00 16.18 -11.20
N GLU A 22 9.19 16.60 -12.46
CA GLU A 22 9.63 15.70 -13.53
C GLU A 22 10.99 15.05 -13.20
N ALA A 23 11.90 15.82 -12.61
CA ALA A 23 13.18 15.29 -12.15
C ALA A 23 13.03 14.29 -10.99
N ASP A 24 12.01 14.46 -10.15
CA ASP A 24 11.75 13.58 -9.01
C ASP A 24 11.12 12.25 -9.44
N ILE A 25 10.28 12.26 -10.48
CA ILE A 25 9.64 11.05 -11.01
C ILE A 25 10.55 10.29 -11.99
N ALA A 26 11.56 10.94 -12.57
CA ALA A 26 12.45 10.32 -13.55
C ALA A 26 13.12 9.01 -13.06
N PRO A 27 13.65 8.90 -11.83
CA PRO A 27 14.17 7.64 -11.31
C PRO A 27 13.11 6.54 -11.22
N PHE A 28 11.88 6.88 -10.82
CA PHE A 28 10.78 5.93 -10.74
C PHE A 28 10.35 5.45 -12.13
N ARG A 29 10.34 6.35 -13.13
CA ARG A 29 10.05 5.98 -14.51
C ARG A 29 11.11 5.03 -15.07
N ALA A 30 12.39 5.29 -14.78
CA ALA A 30 13.49 4.40 -15.18
C ALA A 30 13.39 3.01 -14.52
N LEU A 31 12.75 2.92 -13.35
CA LEU A 31 12.58 1.70 -12.57
C LEU A 31 11.13 1.19 -12.57
N ASN A 32 10.32 1.56 -13.57
CA ASN A 32 8.88 1.22 -13.57
C ASN A 32 8.59 -0.30 -13.67
N GLN A 33 9.59 -1.09 -14.06
CA GLN A 33 9.55 -2.57 -14.07
C GLN A 33 9.84 -3.19 -12.69
N ALA A 34 10.07 -2.37 -11.65
CA ALA A 34 10.17 -2.87 -10.29
C ALA A 34 8.91 -3.66 -9.93
N LEU A 35 9.10 -4.76 -9.21
CA LEU A 35 7.98 -5.63 -8.80
C LEU A 35 7.17 -5.04 -7.65
N ILE A 36 7.79 -4.17 -6.86
CA ILE A 36 7.22 -3.57 -5.66
C ILE A 36 7.53 -2.07 -5.65
N GLY A 37 6.56 -1.27 -5.26
CA GLY A 37 6.67 0.16 -5.02
C GLY A 37 5.94 0.54 -3.74
N MET A 38 6.34 1.64 -3.12
CA MET A 38 5.72 2.14 -1.90
C MET A 38 5.36 3.62 -2.07
N THR A 39 4.13 3.99 -1.72
CA THR A 39 3.69 5.40 -1.68
C THR A 39 4.11 6.04 -0.37
N GLY A 40 4.58 7.28 -0.37
CA GLY A 40 4.75 8.07 0.84
C GLY A 40 3.56 8.98 1.17
N HIS A 41 3.41 9.36 2.44
CA HIS A 41 2.37 10.28 2.89
C HIS A 41 2.79 11.74 2.70
N LEU A 42 2.77 12.23 1.46
CA LEU A 42 3.05 13.63 1.14
C LEU A 42 1.92 14.26 0.33
N LEU A 43 1.64 15.53 0.59
CA LEU A 43 0.72 16.33 -0.21
C LEU A 43 1.49 16.95 -1.39
N PHE A 44 0.96 16.79 -2.60
CA PHE A 44 1.49 17.41 -3.82
C PHE A 44 0.39 18.29 -4.43
N PRO A 45 0.21 19.55 -3.99
CA PRO A 45 -0.93 20.37 -4.39
C PRO A 45 -1.07 20.61 -5.89
N VAL A 46 0.04 20.49 -6.63
CA VAL A 46 0.04 20.59 -8.10
C VAL A 46 -0.65 19.39 -8.78
N TRP A 47 -0.76 18.25 -8.10
CA TRP A 47 -1.44 17.04 -8.59
C TRP A 47 -2.76 16.79 -7.85
N ASP A 48 -2.74 16.88 -6.51
CA ASP A 48 -3.92 16.78 -5.65
C ASP A 48 -3.69 17.61 -4.38
N ALA A 49 -4.47 18.68 -4.23
CA ALA A 49 -4.40 19.59 -3.09
C ALA A 49 -5.18 19.11 -1.86
N GLN A 50 -6.01 18.07 -2.00
CA GLN A 50 -6.88 17.59 -0.94
C GLN A 50 -6.36 16.29 -0.32
N ASN A 51 -5.76 15.43 -1.12
CA ASN A 51 -5.31 14.12 -0.66
C ASN A 51 -3.79 13.96 -0.79
N PRO A 52 -3.13 13.43 0.26
CA PRO A 52 -1.75 12.99 0.13
C PRO A 52 -1.65 11.84 -0.87
N ALA A 53 -0.46 11.62 -1.43
CA ALA A 53 -0.22 10.66 -2.51
C ALA A 53 -0.81 9.26 -2.24
N THR A 54 -0.63 8.73 -1.03
CA THR A 54 -1.20 7.43 -0.62
C THR A 54 -2.72 7.35 -0.69
N LEU A 55 -3.41 8.47 -0.49
CA LEU A 55 -4.88 8.55 -0.43
C LEU A 55 -5.48 9.22 -1.68
N SER A 56 -4.67 9.56 -2.69
CA SER A 56 -5.11 10.28 -3.88
C SER A 56 -5.29 9.34 -5.07
N PRO A 57 -6.54 9.10 -5.52
CA PRO A 57 -6.81 8.33 -6.73
C PRO A 57 -6.14 8.96 -7.96
N THR A 58 -6.07 10.29 -8.02
CA THR A 58 -5.44 11.05 -9.11
C THR A 58 -3.94 10.76 -9.16
N ILE A 59 -3.23 10.88 -8.03
CA ILE A 59 -1.78 10.65 -8.02
C ILE A 59 -1.48 9.18 -8.34
N ILE A 60 -2.24 8.23 -7.78
CA ILE A 60 -2.00 6.82 -8.04
C ILE A 60 -2.30 6.47 -9.51
N ALA A 61 -3.47 6.83 -10.03
CA ALA A 61 -3.86 6.49 -11.39
C ALA A 61 -3.03 7.24 -12.44
N ASP A 62 -2.95 8.56 -12.33
CA ASP A 62 -2.42 9.39 -13.41
C ASP A 62 -0.89 9.51 -13.34
N ILE A 63 -0.32 9.56 -12.13
CA ILE A 63 1.13 9.75 -11.96
C ILE A 63 1.84 8.41 -11.81
N ILE A 64 1.46 7.57 -10.84
CA ILE A 64 2.16 6.30 -10.55
C ILE A 64 1.90 5.27 -11.64
N ARG A 65 0.62 4.98 -11.94
CA ARG A 65 0.25 4.00 -12.97
C ARG A 65 0.36 4.59 -14.38
N GLY A 66 0.09 5.87 -14.56
CA GLY A 66 0.15 6.59 -15.84
C GLY A 66 1.56 7.06 -16.20
N LEU A 67 1.97 8.24 -15.73
CA LEU A 67 3.20 8.91 -16.15
C LEU A 67 4.50 8.14 -15.83
N ILE A 68 4.55 7.47 -14.68
CA ILE A 68 5.67 6.59 -14.30
C ILE A 68 5.55 5.24 -15.02
N GLY A 69 4.32 4.76 -15.25
CA GLY A 69 4.04 3.47 -15.88
C GLY A 69 4.29 2.27 -14.96
N PHE A 70 4.21 2.45 -13.65
CA PHE A 70 4.45 1.38 -12.67
C PHE A 70 3.25 0.43 -12.59
N ASP A 71 3.42 -0.86 -12.92
CA ASP A 71 2.36 -1.89 -12.79
C ASP A 71 2.64 -2.95 -11.70
N GLY A 72 3.73 -2.76 -10.93
CA GLY A 72 4.07 -3.65 -9.81
C GLY A 72 3.08 -3.57 -8.64
N LEU A 73 3.34 -4.35 -7.60
CA LEU A 73 2.59 -4.34 -6.35
C LEU A 73 2.84 -3.02 -5.61
N LEU A 74 1.79 -2.23 -5.37
CA LEU A 74 1.90 -0.93 -4.71
C LEU A 74 1.47 -1.00 -3.24
N LEU A 75 2.40 -0.74 -2.34
CA LEU A 75 2.15 -0.69 -0.90
C LEU A 75 2.00 0.74 -0.42
N THR A 76 1.23 0.92 0.66
CA THR A 76 1.33 2.13 1.46
C THR A 76 2.65 2.15 2.24
N ASP A 77 3.13 3.34 2.60
CA ASP A 77 3.95 3.51 3.81
C ASP A 77 3.09 3.17 5.05
N ASP A 78 3.67 3.17 6.25
CA ASP A 78 2.97 2.78 7.47
C ASP A 78 1.71 3.63 7.73
N ILE A 79 0.54 3.00 7.59
CA ILE A 79 -0.77 3.67 7.64
C ILE A 79 -1.08 4.27 9.03
N ASP A 80 -0.35 3.82 10.07
CA ASP A 80 -0.47 4.33 11.44
C ASP A 80 0.14 5.74 11.60
N MET A 81 1.00 6.18 10.68
CA MET A 81 1.66 7.48 10.77
C MET A 81 0.66 8.63 10.91
N GLU A 82 0.93 9.54 11.85
CA GLU A 82 0.04 10.66 12.23
C GLU A 82 -0.16 11.71 11.13
N ALA A 83 0.56 11.59 10.00
CA ALA A 83 0.38 12.44 8.82
C ALA A 83 -1.02 12.30 8.17
N LEU A 84 -1.75 11.23 8.44
CA LEU A 84 -3.07 10.97 7.88
C LEU A 84 -4.18 11.22 8.91
N GLY A 85 -5.29 11.83 8.47
CA GLY A 85 -6.48 11.99 9.31
C GLY A 85 -7.38 10.74 9.33
N GLY A 86 -8.22 10.63 10.35
CA GLY A 86 -9.17 9.52 10.54
C GLY A 86 -8.59 8.33 11.30
N THR A 87 -9.41 7.31 11.52
CA THR A 87 -9.02 6.04 12.15
C THR A 87 -8.20 5.17 11.19
N ILE A 88 -7.45 4.21 11.72
CA ILE A 88 -6.61 3.31 10.91
C ILE A 88 -7.42 2.52 9.87
N PRO A 89 -8.59 1.92 10.20
CA PRO A 89 -9.42 1.25 9.20
C PRO A 89 -9.93 2.19 8.09
N GLU A 90 -10.30 3.43 8.43
CA GLU A 90 -10.74 4.42 7.44
C GLU A 90 -9.60 4.83 6.49
N ARG A 91 -8.38 5.02 7.03
CA ARG A 91 -7.19 5.31 6.21
C ARG A 91 -6.88 4.15 5.27
N ALA A 92 -6.95 2.92 5.76
CA ALA A 92 -6.75 1.71 4.97
C ALA A 92 -7.76 1.62 3.82
N ALA A 93 -9.05 1.80 4.11
CA ALA A 93 -10.11 1.79 3.10
C ALA A 93 -9.90 2.88 2.04
N ARG A 94 -9.52 4.09 2.44
CA ARG A 94 -9.22 5.19 1.52
C ARG A 94 -7.99 4.90 0.65
N ALA A 95 -6.91 4.38 1.22
CA ALA A 95 -5.69 4.03 0.48
C ALA A 95 -5.96 2.91 -0.55
N HIS A 96 -6.72 1.89 -0.14
CA HIS A 96 -7.17 0.83 -1.04
C HIS A 96 -8.04 1.39 -2.17
N ALA A 97 -9.04 2.23 -1.83
CA ALA A 97 -9.90 2.86 -2.82
C ALA A 97 -9.15 3.80 -3.78
N ALA A 98 -8.06 4.43 -3.33
CA ALA A 98 -7.18 5.22 -4.17
C ALA A 98 -6.34 4.38 -5.15
N GLY A 99 -6.21 3.07 -4.90
CA GLY A 99 -5.55 2.12 -5.80
C GLY A 99 -4.25 1.51 -5.26
N CYS A 100 -3.99 1.64 -3.96
CA CYS A 100 -2.94 0.84 -3.31
C CYS A 100 -3.38 -0.63 -3.24
N ASP A 101 -2.44 -1.55 -3.47
CA ASP A 101 -2.67 -2.98 -3.48
C ASP A 101 -2.64 -3.58 -2.06
N ILE A 102 -1.68 -3.13 -1.24
CA ILE A 102 -1.45 -3.64 0.13
C ILE A 102 -1.33 -2.48 1.10
N ILE A 103 -2.02 -2.58 2.23
CA ILE A 103 -1.94 -1.61 3.32
C ILE A 103 -0.92 -2.10 4.34
N LEU A 104 0.13 -1.32 4.56
CA LEU A 104 1.16 -1.62 5.54
C LEU A 104 0.76 -1.04 6.91
N ASN A 105 0.68 -1.89 7.93
CA ASN A 105 0.52 -1.49 9.33
C ASN A 105 1.64 -2.10 10.17
N CYS A 106 2.58 -1.27 10.64
CA CYS A 106 3.80 -1.77 11.30
C CYS A 106 3.63 -2.02 12.80
N TRP A 107 2.62 -1.43 13.43
CA TRP A 107 2.45 -1.50 14.89
C TRP A 107 1.74 -2.78 15.37
N ALA A 108 1.01 -3.46 14.48
CA ALA A 108 0.35 -4.74 14.75
C ALA A 108 -0.55 -4.74 16.02
N LYS A 109 -1.22 -3.61 16.31
CA LYS A 109 -2.32 -3.57 17.28
C LYS A 109 -3.47 -4.43 16.74
N MET A 110 -3.89 -5.43 17.49
CA MET A 110 -4.90 -6.38 17.03
C MET A 110 -6.20 -5.69 16.60
N ALA A 111 -6.69 -4.73 17.39
CA ALA A 111 -7.91 -3.99 17.06
C ALA A 111 -7.81 -3.23 15.72
N ASP A 112 -6.63 -2.68 15.39
CA ASP A 112 -6.42 -2.01 14.12
C ASP A 112 -6.38 -3.01 12.97
N MET A 113 -5.70 -4.16 13.15
CA MET A 113 -5.65 -5.22 12.14
C MET A 113 -7.03 -5.81 11.86
N GLU A 114 -7.82 -6.10 12.90
CA GLU A 114 -9.21 -6.57 12.79
C GLU A 114 -10.07 -5.53 12.08
N GLY A 115 -9.93 -4.25 12.45
CA GLY A 115 -10.64 -3.15 11.81
C GLY A 115 -10.30 -3.00 10.32
N ILE A 116 -9.01 -3.10 9.95
CA ILE A 116 -8.57 -3.10 8.56
C ILE A 116 -9.18 -4.28 7.80
N CYS A 117 -9.10 -5.50 8.34
CA CYS A 117 -9.68 -6.69 7.71
C CYS A 117 -11.20 -6.59 7.54
N ALA A 118 -11.90 -5.95 8.47
CA ALA A 118 -13.33 -5.72 8.36
C ALA A 118 -13.69 -4.63 7.33
N ALA A 119 -12.83 -3.63 7.15
CA ALA A 119 -13.06 -2.50 6.24
C ALA A 119 -12.67 -2.79 4.78
N LEU A 120 -11.71 -3.70 4.56
CA LEU A 120 -11.18 -4.01 3.24
C LEU A 120 -11.85 -5.24 2.62
N PRO A 121 -12.03 -5.26 1.28
CA PRO A 121 -12.50 -6.44 0.59
C PRO A 121 -11.40 -7.52 0.54
N THR A 122 -11.78 -8.73 0.18
CA THR A 122 -10.80 -9.75 -0.23
C THR A 122 -9.96 -9.24 -1.40
N MET A 123 -8.68 -9.58 -1.38
CA MET A 123 -7.72 -9.22 -2.41
C MET A 123 -8.22 -9.54 -3.83
N SER A 124 -8.11 -8.56 -4.72
CA SER A 124 -8.53 -8.71 -6.13
C SER A 124 -7.59 -9.63 -6.91
N ALA A 125 -8.07 -10.22 -8.01
CA ALA A 125 -7.24 -11.04 -8.89
C ALA A 125 -6.03 -10.28 -9.47
N ALA A 126 -6.18 -8.99 -9.74
CA ALA A 126 -5.08 -8.15 -10.23
C ALA A 126 -4.00 -7.98 -9.17
N THR A 127 -4.40 -7.72 -7.93
CA THR A 127 -3.48 -7.60 -6.80
C THR A 127 -2.81 -8.94 -6.48
N THR A 128 -3.54 -10.06 -6.53
CA THR A 128 -2.97 -11.39 -6.39
C THR A 128 -1.91 -11.65 -7.46
N ALA A 129 -2.19 -11.34 -8.73
CA ALA A 129 -1.22 -11.51 -9.81
C ALA A 129 0.04 -10.64 -9.61
N ARG A 130 -0.09 -9.41 -9.09
CA ARG A 130 1.05 -8.55 -8.74
C ARG A 130 1.88 -9.14 -7.60
N LEU A 131 1.21 -9.64 -6.56
CA LEU A 131 1.85 -10.30 -5.42
C LEU A 131 2.60 -11.56 -5.85
N ASP A 132 1.99 -12.40 -6.67
CA ASP A 132 2.61 -13.63 -7.19
C ASP A 132 3.87 -13.31 -8.00
N ARG A 133 3.82 -12.30 -8.88
CA ARG A 133 5.01 -11.82 -9.61
C ARG A 133 6.10 -11.34 -8.66
N ALA A 134 5.74 -10.57 -7.63
CA ALA A 134 6.68 -10.08 -6.63
C ALA A 134 7.35 -11.21 -5.83
N LEU A 135 6.59 -12.27 -5.51
CA LEU A 135 7.10 -13.41 -4.74
C LEU A 135 7.87 -14.43 -5.58
N ALA A 136 7.59 -14.56 -6.89
CA ALA A 136 8.16 -15.60 -7.75
C ALA A 136 9.70 -15.66 -7.75
N GLY A 137 10.37 -14.52 -7.60
CA GLY A 137 11.85 -14.44 -7.53
C GLY A 137 12.44 -14.68 -6.13
N THR A 138 11.61 -14.88 -5.11
CA THR A 138 12.05 -15.02 -3.72
C THR A 138 12.24 -16.49 -3.34
N ARG A 139 13.18 -16.77 -2.42
CA ARG A 139 13.30 -18.12 -1.81
C ARG A 139 12.09 -18.48 -0.93
N ILE A 140 11.22 -17.52 -0.68
CA ILE A 140 10.01 -17.66 0.14
C ILE A 140 8.90 -18.33 -0.66
N ALA A 141 8.76 -18.07 -1.96
CA ALA A 141 7.70 -18.66 -2.77
C ALA A 141 7.66 -20.20 -2.72
N PRO A 142 8.79 -20.93 -2.89
CA PRO A 142 8.79 -22.39 -2.73
C PRO A 142 8.45 -22.87 -1.32
N ALA A 143 8.86 -22.13 -0.29
CA ALA A 143 8.63 -22.47 1.12
C ALA A 143 7.17 -22.26 1.53
N ILE A 144 6.53 -21.18 1.07
CA ILE A 144 5.10 -20.94 1.24
C ILE A 144 4.32 -21.99 0.43
N ALA A 145 4.65 -22.19 -0.85
CA ALA A 145 3.89 -23.08 -1.73
C ALA A 145 3.79 -24.53 -1.21
N HIS A 146 4.85 -25.08 -0.61
CA HIS A 146 4.87 -26.47 -0.14
C HIS A 146 4.07 -26.72 1.15
N GLY A 147 3.66 -25.68 1.88
CA GLY A 147 2.99 -25.83 3.18
C GLY A 147 1.73 -24.99 3.37
N HIS A 148 1.49 -23.96 2.56
CA HIS A 148 0.45 -22.96 2.83
C HIS A 148 -0.96 -23.56 2.85
N ALA A 149 -1.29 -24.42 1.87
CA ALA A 149 -2.59 -25.10 1.87
C ALA A 149 -2.78 -25.99 3.11
N GLY A 150 -1.73 -26.69 3.55
CA GLY A 150 -1.76 -27.49 4.78
C GLY A 150 -1.87 -26.64 6.05
N LEU A 151 -1.20 -25.48 6.09
CA LEU A 151 -1.28 -24.53 7.20
C LEU A 151 -2.66 -23.87 7.29
N LEU A 152 -3.27 -23.51 6.16
CA LEU A 152 -4.65 -23.00 6.10
C LEU A 152 -5.65 -24.06 6.58
N ALA A 153 -5.54 -25.30 6.07
CA ALA A 153 -6.37 -26.40 6.54
C ALA A 153 -6.20 -26.64 8.05
N LYS A 154 -4.97 -26.54 8.56
CA LYS A 154 -4.71 -26.70 10.00
C LYS A 154 -5.30 -25.55 10.83
N ARG A 155 -5.19 -24.31 10.35
CA ARG A 155 -5.85 -23.15 10.97
C ARG A 155 -7.36 -23.37 11.04
N ASP A 156 -7.98 -23.77 9.93
CA ASP A 156 -9.44 -23.95 9.84
C ASP A 156 -9.92 -25.07 10.79
N GLU A 157 -9.18 -26.17 10.88
CA GLU A 157 -9.41 -27.23 11.86
C GLU A 157 -9.37 -26.68 13.30
N LEU A 158 -8.37 -25.85 13.62
CA LEU A 158 -8.22 -25.26 14.95
C LEU A 158 -9.32 -24.24 15.28
N LEU A 159 -9.73 -23.41 14.31
CA LEU A 159 -10.82 -22.44 14.49
C LEU A 159 -12.17 -23.15 14.68
N ALA A 160 -12.41 -24.25 13.97
CA ALA A 160 -13.61 -25.06 14.16
C ALA A 160 -13.73 -25.60 15.59
N LEU A 161 -12.62 -25.92 16.26
CA LEU A 161 -12.61 -26.39 17.65
C LEU A 161 -12.98 -25.30 18.67
N THR A 162 -12.80 -24.02 18.34
CA THR A 162 -13.13 -22.90 19.23
C THR A 162 -14.53 -22.35 19.00
N GLY A 163 -15.24 -22.82 17.97
CA GLY A 163 -16.52 -22.26 17.54
C GLY A 163 -16.41 -20.89 16.87
N ALA A 164 -15.18 -20.43 16.57
CA ALA A 164 -14.94 -19.24 15.77
C ALA A 164 -15.11 -19.61 14.28
N ALA A 165 -15.89 -18.83 13.54
CA ALA A 165 -15.95 -18.98 12.09
C ALA A 165 -14.60 -18.59 11.47
N ALA A 166 -14.18 -19.33 10.44
CA ALA A 166 -12.98 -19.04 9.65
C ALA A 166 -13.15 -17.82 8.75
#